data_AF-A0A8T7ASQ4-F1
#
_entry.id   AF-A0A8T7ASQ4-F1
#
_cell.length_a   1.000
_cell.length_b   1.000
_cell.length_c   1.000
_cell.angle_alpha   90.00
_cell.angle_beta   90.00
_cell.angle_gamma   90.00
#
_symmetry.space_group_name_H-M   'P 1'
#
loop_
_entity.id
_entity.type
_entity.pdbx_description
1 polymer ?
#
loop_
_entity_poly.entity_id
_entity_poly.type
_entity_poly.pdbx_seq_one_letter_code
_entity_poly.pdbx_strand_id
1 'polypeptide(L)'
;LSVYFSFAPDETEHLHFKGGALGDATFSLSVVGEGWQEPPADLRAAIPLHIAHEAAHLWNLHLGSGERAGAWMHEGNANVLAWLALRETGYLSEDEFSTLVCAAESACLNQLGSSTLASQETAGASSVSYDCGAVVAHATDRAMRASGNGDLFDFTNALIARLDSRPGTNRHYFDQLYAMTGTNLVAQHDNNFAVRADDLAALQTCSD
;
A
#
# COMPACT_ATOMS: atom_id res chain seq x y z
N LEU A 1 10.99 -17.62 5.76
CA LEU A 1 9.60 -17.31 5.37
C LEU A 1 8.74 -18.47 5.80
N SER A 2 7.83 -18.25 6.75
CA SER A 2 6.88 -19.25 7.22
C SER A 2 5.46 -18.76 6.95
N VAL A 3 4.63 -19.58 6.32
CA VAL A 3 3.24 -19.24 6.00
C VAL A 3 2.31 -20.11 6.82
N TYR A 4 1.49 -19.48 7.66
CA TYR A 4 0.40 -20.17 8.37
C TYR A 4 -0.87 -20.02 7.55
N PHE A 5 -1.21 -21.06 6.80
CA PHE A 5 -2.46 -21.11 6.06
C PHE A 5 -3.54 -21.80 6.91
N SER A 6 -4.67 -21.13 7.09
CA SER A 6 -5.86 -21.72 7.71
C SER A 6 -7.06 -21.61 6.77
N PHE A 7 -7.88 -22.65 6.80
CA PHE A 7 -9.11 -22.74 6.01
C PHE A 7 -10.27 -23.06 6.93
N ALA A 8 -11.37 -22.33 6.78
CA ALA A 8 -12.65 -22.67 7.40
C ALA A 8 -13.72 -22.81 6.30
N PRO A 9 -14.44 -23.95 6.23
CA PRO A 9 -15.60 -24.05 5.37
C PRO A 9 -16.70 -23.11 5.90
N ASP A 10 -17.38 -22.43 4.98
CA ASP A 10 -18.62 -21.70 5.23
C ASP A 10 -19.61 -22.11 4.13
N GLU A 11 -20.89 -22.30 4.50
CA GLU A 11 -21.95 -22.71 3.56
C GLU A 11 -22.33 -21.58 2.59
N THR A 12 -21.79 -20.37 2.81
CA THR A 12 -21.94 -19.25 1.88
C THR A 12 -20.84 -19.26 0.80
N GLU A 13 -21.18 -18.97 -0.46
CA GLU A 13 -20.22 -18.88 -1.59
C GLU A 13 -19.24 -17.70 -1.47
N HIS A 14 -19.27 -16.95 -0.36
CA HIS A 14 -18.47 -15.74 -0.18
C HIS A 14 -17.03 -16.07 0.21
N LEU A 15 -16.11 -15.67 -0.66
CA LEU A 15 -14.68 -15.79 -0.42
C LEU A 15 -14.18 -14.63 0.43
N HIS A 16 -13.70 -14.92 1.64
CA HIS A 16 -13.10 -13.94 2.53
C HIS A 16 -11.64 -14.26 2.79
N PHE A 17 -10.79 -13.23 2.71
CA PHE A 17 -9.38 -13.29 3.07
C PHE A 17 -9.09 -12.44 4.30
N LYS A 18 -8.30 -13.00 5.20
CA LYS A 18 -7.71 -12.24 6.31
C LYS A 18 -6.28 -12.68 6.48
N GLY A 19 -5.35 -11.74 6.47
CA GLY A 19 -3.97 -11.99 6.79
C GLY A 19 -3.42 -11.08 7.88
N GLY A 20 -2.13 -11.26 8.11
CA GLY A 20 -1.36 -10.41 8.99
C GLY A 20 0.05 -10.96 9.17
N ALA A 21 1.03 -10.06 9.21
CA ALA A 21 2.39 -10.40 9.58
C ALA A 21 2.51 -10.62 11.09
N LEU A 22 3.11 -11.74 11.49
CA LEU A 22 3.22 -12.18 12.91
C LEU A 22 4.62 -11.94 13.50
N GLY A 23 5.53 -11.29 12.76
CA GLY A 23 6.95 -11.16 13.10
C GLY A 23 7.81 -12.32 12.57
N ASP A 24 9.14 -12.21 12.67
CA ASP A 24 10.12 -13.26 12.31
C ASP A 24 9.93 -13.92 10.93
N ALA A 25 9.66 -13.11 9.90
CA ALA A 25 9.38 -13.57 8.54
C ALA A 25 8.20 -14.56 8.44
N THR A 26 7.20 -14.39 9.31
CA THR A 26 5.98 -15.20 9.38
C THR A 26 4.75 -14.35 9.06
N PHE A 27 3.86 -14.85 8.21
CA PHE A 27 2.53 -14.28 8.03
C PHE A 27 1.45 -15.37 8.04
N SER A 28 0.25 -14.99 8.46
CA SER A 28 -0.94 -15.86 8.40
C SER A 28 -1.83 -15.48 7.23
N LEU A 29 -2.46 -16.48 6.63
CA LEU A 29 -3.54 -16.31 5.67
C LEU A 29 -4.70 -17.20 6.09
N SER A 30 -5.88 -16.61 6.25
CA SER A 30 -7.13 -17.32 6.53
C SER A 30 -8.07 -17.17 5.34
N VAL A 31 -8.55 -18.29 4.83
CA VAL A 31 -9.54 -18.34 3.75
C VAL A 31 -10.82 -18.97 4.28
N VAL A 32 -11.95 -18.32 4.02
CA VAL A 32 -13.28 -18.82 4.41
C VAL A 32 -14.15 -19.00 3.16
N GLY A 33 -14.94 -20.08 3.12
CA GLY A 33 -15.89 -20.42 2.05
C GLY A 33 -15.34 -21.43 1.02
N GLU A 34 -16.18 -22.19 0.31
CA GLU A 34 -15.71 -23.24 -0.63
C GLU A 34 -15.15 -22.71 -1.95
N GLY A 35 -15.45 -21.45 -2.28
CA GLY A 35 -15.09 -20.81 -3.56
C GLY A 35 -13.60 -20.60 -3.82
N TRP A 36 -12.68 -20.94 -2.90
CA TRP A 36 -11.24 -20.84 -3.15
C TRP A 36 -10.65 -22.02 -3.92
N GLN A 37 -11.33 -23.19 -3.92
CA GLN A 37 -10.85 -24.39 -4.61
C GLN A 37 -10.97 -24.23 -6.13
N GLU A 38 -12.04 -23.56 -6.56
CA GLU A 38 -12.28 -23.14 -7.94
C GLU A 38 -12.71 -21.67 -7.94
N PRO A 39 -11.76 -20.72 -7.79
CA PRO A 39 -12.09 -19.31 -7.74
C PRO A 39 -12.79 -18.89 -9.04
N PRO A 40 -13.93 -18.17 -8.93
CA PRO A 40 -14.50 -17.42 -10.04
C PRO A 40 -13.41 -16.65 -10.80
N ALA A 41 -13.53 -16.53 -12.12
CA ALA A 41 -12.47 -15.97 -12.96
C ALA A 41 -12.03 -14.56 -12.51
N ASP A 42 -12.96 -13.78 -11.97
CA ASP A 42 -12.77 -12.46 -11.37
C ASP A 42 -12.01 -12.48 -10.03
N LEU A 43 -12.01 -13.60 -9.30
CA LEU A 43 -11.30 -13.77 -8.02
C LEU A 43 -9.96 -14.50 -8.13
N ARG A 44 -9.64 -15.08 -9.29
CA ARG A 44 -8.37 -15.79 -9.52
C ARG A 44 -7.14 -14.90 -9.34
N ALA A 45 -7.24 -13.61 -9.69
CA ALA A 45 -6.17 -12.65 -9.45
C ALA A 45 -6.12 -12.15 -7.99
N ALA A 46 -7.25 -12.18 -7.27
CA ALA A 46 -7.37 -11.63 -5.93
C ALA A 46 -6.54 -12.40 -4.88
N ILE A 47 -6.46 -13.73 -5.00
CA ILE A 47 -5.67 -14.57 -4.06
C ILE A 47 -4.18 -14.20 -4.08
N PRO A 48 -3.47 -14.25 -5.23
CA PRO A 48 -2.06 -13.89 -5.28
C PRO A 48 -1.79 -12.43 -4.94
N LEU A 49 -2.69 -11.50 -5.33
CA LEU A 49 -2.59 -10.10 -4.91
C LEU A 49 -2.63 -9.98 -3.39
N HIS A 50 -3.55 -10.67 -2.74
CA HIS A 50 -3.67 -10.64 -1.28
C HIS A 50 -2.46 -11.32 -0.60
N ILE A 51 -1.99 -12.47 -1.10
CA ILE A 51 -0.77 -13.11 -0.57
C ILE A 51 0.43 -12.19 -0.69
N ALA A 52 0.61 -11.53 -1.84
CA ALA A 52 1.71 -10.61 -2.06
C ALA A 52 1.62 -9.38 -1.14
N HIS A 53 0.41 -8.86 -0.88
CA HIS A 53 0.17 -7.78 0.07
C HIS A 53 0.59 -8.17 1.50
N GLU A 54 0.12 -9.34 1.98
CA GLU A 54 0.48 -9.83 3.31
C GLU A 54 1.99 -10.14 3.44
N ALA A 55 2.62 -10.61 2.36
CA ALA A 55 4.05 -10.79 2.31
C ALA A 55 4.81 -9.45 2.30
N ALA A 56 4.28 -8.41 1.64
CA ALA A 56 4.86 -7.08 1.63
C ALA A 56 4.89 -6.44 3.02
N HIS A 57 3.95 -6.82 3.90
CA HIS A 57 4.02 -6.42 5.31
C HIS A 57 5.28 -6.88 6.03
N LEU A 58 5.92 -7.98 5.61
CA LEU A 58 7.21 -8.40 6.16
C LEU A 58 8.33 -7.39 5.85
N TRP A 59 8.22 -6.66 4.73
CA TRP A 59 9.15 -5.61 4.36
C TRP A 59 8.83 -4.27 5.02
N ASN A 60 7.58 -4.01 5.42
CA ASN A 60 7.15 -2.72 5.95
C ASN A 60 6.59 -2.73 7.38
N LEU A 61 6.91 -3.78 8.16
CA LEU A 61 6.41 -4.08 9.52
C LEU A 61 6.30 -2.88 10.49
N HIS A 62 7.17 -1.88 10.38
CA HIS A 62 7.26 -0.75 11.31
C HIS A 62 6.69 0.57 10.77
N LEU A 63 6.24 0.61 9.51
CA LEU A 63 5.61 1.81 8.97
C LEU A 63 4.20 1.96 9.58
N GLY A 64 3.88 3.13 10.14
CA GLY A 64 2.51 3.46 10.56
C GLY A 64 1.93 2.72 11.78
N SER A 65 2.68 1.83 12.45
CA SER A 65 2.17 0.94 13.52
C SER A 65 1.76 1.62 14.84
N GLY A 66 1.90 2.94 14.95
CA GLY A 66 1.66 3.69 16.20
C GLY A 66 0.40 4.55 16.25
N GLU A 67 -0.18 4.94 15.10
CA GLU A 67 -1.31 5.88 15.07
C GLU A 67 -2.29 5.57 13.93
N ARG A 68 -3.59 5.81 14.17
CA ARG A 68 -4.65 5.67 13.15
C ARG A 68 -4.41 6.59 11.93
N ALA A 69 -3.75 7.72 12.12
CA ALA A 69 -3.43 8.74 11.12
C ALA A 69 -2.12 8.48 10.33
N GLY A 70 -1.65 7.23 10.29
CA GLY A 70 -0.48 6.81 9.53
C GLY A 70 -0.63 5.43 8.90
N ALA A 71 -1.84 4.85 8.92
CA ALA A 71 -2.10 3.50 8.42
C ALA A 71 -1.82 3.41 6.92
N TRP A 72 -2.01 4.50 6.16
CA TRP A 72 -1.68 4.55 4.74
C TRP A 72 -0.23 4.21 4.41
N MET A 73 0.72 4.56 5.27
CA MET A 73 2.14 4.23 5.06
C MET A 73 2.38 2.72 5.19
N HIS A 74 1.52 2.02 5.92
CA HIS A 74 1.58 0.58 6.11
C HIS A 74 0.84 -0.13 4.96
N GLU A 75 -0.43 0.19 4.79
CA GLU A 75 -1.35 -0.50 3.88
C GLU A 75 -1.08 -0.14 2.40
N GLY A 76 -0.94 1.15 2.11
CA GLY A 76 -0.72 1.63 0.74
C GLY A 76 0.64 1.27 0.18
N ASN A 77 1.69 1.31 1.01
CA ASN A 77 3.00 0.79 0.60
C ASN A 77 2.94 -0.72 0.35
N ALA A 78 2.24 -1.49 1.19
CA ALA A 78 2.12 -2.93 1.00
C ALA A 78 1.44 -3.26 -0.34
N ASN A 79 0.41 -2.51 -0.73
CA ASN A 79 -0.21 -2.61 -2.06
C ASN A 79 0.81 -2.46 -3.19
N VAL A 80 1.57 -1.36 -3.21
CA VAL A 80 2.48 -1.09 -4.34
C VAL A 80 3.67 -2.04 -4.35
N LEU A 81 4.23 -2.38 -3.19
CA LEU A 81 5.30 -3.39 -3.09
C LEU A 81 4.83 -4.75 -3.65
N ALA A 82 3.59 -5.15 -3.32
CA ALA A 82 2.99 -6.38 -3.84
C ALA A 82 2.81 -6.33 -5.36
N TRP A 83 2.26 -5.24 -5.89
CA TRP A 83 2.05 -5.08 -7.33
C TRP A 83 3.36 -5.07 -8.10
N LEU A 84 4.38 -4.38 -7.60
CA LEU A 84 5.72 -4.34 -8.19
C LEU A 84 6.35 -5.74 -8.21
N ALA A 85 6.28 -6.49 -7.11
CA ALA A 85 6.83 -7.85 -7.03
C ALA A 85 6.11 -8.83 -7.98
N LEU A 86 4.78 -8.75 -8.05
CA LEU A 86 4.00 -9.60 -8.97
C LEU A 86 4.26 -9.24 -10.43
N ARG A 87 4.46 -7.96 -10.74
CA ARG A 87 4.86 -7.52 -12.08
C ARG A 87 6.25 -8.03 -12.45
N GLU A 88 7.22 -7.91 -11.54
CA GLU A 88 8.61 -8.34 -11.79
C GLU A 88 8.73 -9.86 -11.98
N THR A 89 7.89 -10.64 -11.30
CA THR A 89 7.82 -12.10 -11.48
C THR A 89 7.03 -12.52 -12.73
N GLY A 90 6.43 -11.58 -13.46
CA GLY A 90 5.59 -11.83 -14.63
C GLY A 90 4.20 -12.38 -14.30
N TYR A 91 3.78 -12.32 -13.03
CA TYR A 91 2.43 -12.68 -12.62
C TYR A 91 1.41 -11.61 -13.03
N LEU A 92 1.79 -10.33 -12.92
CA LEU A 92 1.04 -9.21 -13.50
C LEU A 92 1.73 -8.76 -14.79
N SER A 93 0.93 -8.57 -15.83
CA SER A 93 1.33 -7.78 -17.00
C SER A 93 1.42 -6.30 -16.66
N GLU A 94 2.08 -5.51 -17.51
CA GLU A 94 2.11 -4.04 -17.37
C GLU A 94 0.70 -3.43 -17.41
N ASP A 95 -0.20 -3.97 -18.24
CA ASP A 95 -1.58 -3.49 -18.36
C ASP A 95 -2.39 -3.75 -17.07
N GLU A 96 -2.21 -4.93 -16.45
CA GLU A 96 -2.84 -5.26 -15.17
C GLU A 96 -2.28 -4.41 -14.03
N PHE A 97 -0.96 -4.20 -13.99
CA PHE A 97 -0.32 -3.29 -13.06
C PHE A 97 -0.88 -1.86 -13.20
N SER A 98 -0.95 -1.35 -14.44
CA SER A 98 -1.51 -0.02 -14.71
C SER A 98 -2.97 0.06 -14.29
N THR A 99 -3.76 -0.99 -14.52
CA THR A 99 -5.17 -1.03 -14.11
C THR A 99 -5.33 -0.90 -12.60
N LEU A 100 -4.49 -1.58 -11.82
CA LEU A 100 -4.50 -1.49 -10.35
C LEU A 100 -4.14 -0.08 -9.87
N VAL A 101 -3.10 0.52 -10.46
CA VAL A 101 -2.70 1.91 -10.15
C VAL A 101 -3.82 2.89 -10.47
N CYS A 102 -4.41 2.82 -11.66
CA CYS A 102 -5.50 3.72 -12.06
C CYS A 102 -6.72 3.58 -11.15
N ALA A 103 -7.09 2.34 -10.80
CA ALA A 103 -8.21 2.09 -9.89
C ALA A 103 -7.97 2.77 -8.52
N ALA A 104 -6.76 2.65 -7.97
CA ALA A 104 -6.39 3.30 -6.71
C ALA A 104 -6.38 4.84 -6.82
N GLU A 105 -5.87 5.40 -7.93
CA GLU A 105 -5.90 6.85 -8.20
C GLU A 105 -7.33 7.38 -8.21
N SER A 106 -8.22 6.78 -9.01
CA SER A 106 -9.63 7.18 -9.10
C SER A 106 -10.37 7.00 -7.78
N ALA A 107 -10.17 5.86 -7.09
CA ALA A 107 -10.82 5.59 -5.81
C ALA A 107 -10.37 6.57 -4.74
N CYS A 108 -9.07 6.90 -4.68
CA CYS A 108 -8.54 7.83 -3.71
C CYS A 108 -9.14 9.23 -3.85
N LEU A 109 -9.14 9.81 -5.06
CA LEU A 109 -9.67 11.16 -5.29
C LEU A 109 -11.15 11.26 -4.96
N ASN A 110 -11.92 10.22 -5.33
CA ASN A 110 -13.34 10.14 -4.99
C ASN A 110 -13.58 10.09 -3.47
N GLN A 111 -12.73 9.40 -2.71
CA GLN A 111 -12.88 9.27 -1.26
C GLN A 111 -12.39 10.50 -0.49
N LEU A 112 -11.30 11.14 -0.92
CA LEU A 112 -10.77 12.31 -0.22
C LEU A 112 -11.71 13.52 -0.33
N GLY A 113 -12.25 13.79 -1.53
CA GLY A 113 -13.01 15.01 -1.79
C GLY A 113 -12.22 16.25 -1.34
N SER A 114 -12.79 17.07 -0.45
CA SER A 114 -12.11 18.24 0.15
C SER A 114 -11.40 17.96 1.48
N SER A 115 -11.36 16.69 1.93
CA SER A 115 -10.75 16.29 3.19
C SER A 115 -9.28 15.91 3.03
N THR A 116 -8.59 15.73 4.15
CA THR A 116 -7.23 15.17 4.18
C THR A 116 -7.29 13.65 4.39
N LEU A 117 -6.24 12.95 3.96
CA LEU A 117 -6.07 11.53 4.23
C LEU A 117 -6.21 11.23 5.73
N ALA A 118 -5.45 11.94 6.57
CA ALA A 118 -5.47 11.74 8.02
C ALA A 118 -6.86 11.96 8.66
N SER A 119 -7.64 12.93 8.15
CA SER A 119 -9.01 13.14 8.63
C SER A 119 -9.95 12.00 8.24
N GLN A 120 -9.80 11.45 7.03
CA GLN A 120 -10.62 10.31 6.59
C GLN A 120 -10.27 9.02 7.37
N GLU A 121 -8.98 8.78 7.62
CA GLU A 121 -8.54 7.66 8.48
C GLU A 121 -9.11 7.77 9.90
N THR A 122 -9.10 8.98 10.47
CA THR A 122 -9.66 9.24 11.81
C THR A 122 -11.18 9.03 11.84
N ALA A 123 -11.87 9.34 10.73
CA ALA A 123 -13.30 9.08 10.57
C ALA A 123 -13.64 7.59 10.35
N GLY A 124 -12.63 6.72 10.24
CA GLY A 124 -12.81 5.27 10.07
C GLY A 124 -12.94 4.80 8.62
N ALA A 125 -12.65 5.67 7.64
CA ALA A 125 -12.62 5.30 6.24
C ALA A 125 -11.32 4.54 5.91
N SER A 126 -11.26 3.26 6.26
CA SER A 126 -10.04 2.45 6.14
C SER A 126 -9.58 2.27 4.69
N SER A 127 -10.49 2.25 3.71
CA SER A 127 -10.17 2.14 2.28
C SER A 127 -9.25 3.27 1.78
N VAL A 128 -9.34 4.47 2.38
CA VAL A 128 -8.45 5.59 2.04
C VAL A 128 -6.98 5.26 2.33
N SER A 129 -6.69 4.50 3.40
CA SER A 129 -5.33 4.07 3.72
C SER A 129 -4.72 3.19 2.63
N TYR A 130 -5.54 2.34 1.99
CA TYR A 130 -5.11 1.46 0.91
C TYR A 130 -4.95 2.24 -0.40
N ASP A 131 -6.01 2.93 -0.84
CA ASP A 131 -6.05 3.55 -2.16
C ASP A 131 -5.14 4.77 -2.23
N CYS A 132 -5.32 5.74 -1.32
CA CYS A 132 -4.51 6.95 -1.31
C CYS A 132 -3.07 6.68 -0.89
N GLY A 133 -2.87 5.72 0.01
CA GLY A 133 -1.52 5.28 0.35
C GLY A 133 -0.80 4.66 -0.85
N ALA A 134 -1.51 3.89 -1.69
CA ALA A 134 -0.94 3.33 -2.91
C ALA A 134 -0.57 4.42 -3.94
N VAL A 135 -1.36 5.49 -4.07
CA VAL A 135 -1.02 6.64 -4.93
C VAL A 135 0.31 7.27 -4.48
N VAL A 136 0.46 7.54 -3.17
CA VAL A 136 1.70 8.11 -2.62
C VAL A 136 2.88 7.17 -2.79
N ALA A 137 2.69 5.88 -2.53
CA ALA A 137 3.72 4.85 -2.68
C ALA A 137 4.19 4.68 -4.12
N HIS A 138 3.27 4.67 -5.09
CA HIS A 138 3.62 4.59 -6.51
C HIS A 138 4.32 5.86 -7.01
N ALA A 139 3.89 7.04 -6.57
CA ALA A 139 4.61 8.28 -6.84
C ALA A 139 6.02 8.28 -6.21
N THR A 140 6.17 7.66 -5.04
CA THR A 140 7.47 7.48 -4.37
C THR A 140 8.38 6.57 -5.20
N ASP A 141 7.88 5.42 -5.68
CA ASP A 141 8.63 4.53 -6.58
C ASP A 141 9.16 5.29 -7.80
N ARG A 142 8.30 6.06 -8.47
CA ARG A 142 8.68 6.87 -9.64
C ARG A 142 9.74 7.92 -9.30
N ALA A 143 9.60 8.62 -8.18
CA ALA A 143 10.57 9.63 -7.75
C ALA A 143 11.94 9.00 -7.44
N MET A 144 11.95 7.85 -6.76
CA MET A 144 13.15 7.08 -6.49
C MET A 144 13.86 6.66 -7.79
N ARG A 145 13.12 6.06 -8.72
CA ARG A 145 13.65 5.65 -10.03
C ARG A 145 14.18 6.83 -10.84
N ALA A 146 13.45 7.95 -10.88
CA ALA A 146 13.86 9.16 -11.59
C ALA A 146 15.12 9.81 -11.00
N SER A 147 15.31 9.72 -9.69
CA SER A 147 16.52 10.23 -9.02
C SER A 147 17.75 9.34 -9.20
N GLY A 148 17.57 8.10 -9.65
CA GLY A 148 18.63 7.09 -9.75
C GLY A 148 19.02 6.44 -8.41
N ASN A 149 18.26 6.69 -7.34
CA ASN A 149 18.53 6.15 -6.00
C ASN A 149 17.79 4.85 -5.68
N GLY A 150 17.44 4.08 -6.71
CA GLY A 150 16.76 2.79 -6.57
C GLY A 150 15.25 2.90 -6.76
N ASP A 151 14.49 2.19 -5.94
CA ASP A 151 13.04 2.11 -6.06
C ASP A 151 12.30 2.15 -4.70
N LEU A 152 11.00 1.79 -4.70
CA LEU A 152 10.21 1.80 -3.47
C LEU A 152 10.74 0.84 -2.39
N PHE A 153 11.36 -0.28 -2.76
CA PHE A 153 11.95 -1.21 -1.80
C PHE A 153 13.15 -0.56 -1.10
N ASP A 154 14.01 0.12 -1.86
CA ASP A 154 15.16 0.88 -1.31
C ASP A 154 14.70 2.01 -0.40
N PHE A 155 13.68 2.77 -0.82
CA PHE A 155 13.08 3.81 0.02
C PHE A 155 12.52 3.24 1.33
N THR A 156 11.77 2.14 1.25
CA THR A 156 11.15 1.49 2.41
C THR A 156 12.20 1.03 3.41
N ASN A 157 13.26 0.38 2.91
CA ASN A 157 14.40 -0.04 3.73
C ASN A 157 15.08 1.15 4.41
N ALA A 158 15.33 2.23 3.68
CA ALA A 158 15.97 3.43 4.22
C ALA A 158 15.09 4.12 5.28
N LEU A 159 13.78 4.20 5.05
CA LEU A 159 12.83 4.77 6.00
C LEU A 159 12.76 3.94 7.29
N ILE A 160 12.66 2.62 7.20
CA ILE A 160 12.62 1.74 8.38
C ILE A 160 13.91 1.83 9.18
N ALA A 161 15.06 1.82 8.50
CA ALA A 161 16.36 1.98 9.15
C ALA A 161 16.46 3.32 9.91
N ARG A 162 15.89 4.40 9.36
CA ARG A 162 15.84 5.71 10.00
C ARG A 162 14.87 5.77 11.19
N LEU A 163 13.76 5.05 11.11
CA LEU A 163 12.76 5.02 12.17
C LEU A 163 13.27 4.31 13.42
N ASP A 164 14.17 3.33 13.28
CA ASP A 164 14.78 2.60 14.40
C ASP A 164 13.73 2.09 15.39
N SER A 165 12.78 1.29 14.88
CA SER A 165 11.63 0.72 15.60
C SER A 165 10.58 1.72 16.12
N ARG A 166 10.69 3.02 15.81
CA ARG A 166 9.66 4.02 16.12
C ARG A 166 8.56 4.05 15.05
N PRO A 167 7.32 4.42 15.40
CA PRO A 167 6.28 4.64 14.40
C PRO A 167 6.65 5.74 13.39
N GLY A 168 6.35 5.47 12.11
CA GLY A 168 6.44 6.47 11.04
C GLY A 168 5.39 7.57 11.18
N THR A 169 5.73 8.78 10.73
CA THR A 169 4.80 9.90 10.57
C THR A 169 4.90 10.40 9.13
N ASN A 170 3.90 11.16 8.65
CA ASN A 170 3.97 11.79 7.31
C ASN A 170 5.27 12.59 7.15
N ARG A 171 5.69 13.31 8.19
CA ARG A 171 6.95 14.04 8.17
C ARG A 171 8.15 13.11 7.98
N HIS A 172 8.24 12.01 8.73
CA HIS A 172 9.34 11.06 8.54
C HIS A 172 9.39 10.52 7.10
N TYR A 173 8.23 10.20 6.53
CA TYR A 173 8.11 9.71 5.16
C TYR A 173 8.61 10.74 4.15
N PHE A 174 8.06 11.95 4.16
CA PHE A 174 8.39 12.96 3.16
C PHE A 174 9.78 13.57 3.37
N ASP A 175 10.26 13.73 4.61
CA ASP A 175 11.64 14.14 4.89
C ASP A 175 12.64 13.08 4.38
N GLN A 176 12.31 11.79 4.47
CA GLN A 176 13.13 10.72 3.90
C GLN A 176 13.11 10.75 2.38
N LEU A 177 11.94 10.94 1.78
CA LEU A 177 11.80 11.00 0.33
C LEU A 177 12.60 12.18 -0.25
N TYR A 178 12.47 13.35 0.35
CA TYR A 178 13.22 14.53 -0.04
C TYR A 178 14.74 14.31 0.13
N ALA A 179 15.16 13.70 1.23
CA ALA A 179 16.58 13.41 1.44
C ALA A 179 17.17 12.46 0.37
N MET A 180 16.36 11.53 -0.15
CA MET A 180 16.81 10.58 -1.17
C MET A 180 16.63 11.11 -2.60
N THR A 181 15.64 11.96 -2.88
CA THR A 181 15.29 12.30 -4.27
C THR A 181 15.31 13.79 -4.58
N GLY A 182 15.38 14.65 -3.56
CA GLY A 182 15.18 16.09 -3.69
C GLY A 182 13.75 16.49 -4.09
N THR A 183 12.80 15.54 -4.12
CA THR A 183 11.42 15.74 -4.57
C THR A 183 10.47 15.86 -3.38
N ASN A 184 9.51 16.81 -3.47
CA ASN A 184 8.37 16.89 -2.57
C ASN A 184 7.11 16.48 -3.33
N LEU A 185 6.45 15.41 -2.89
CA LEU A 185 5.20 14.94 -3.48
C LEU A 185 3.96 15.62 -2.91
N VAL A 186 4.07 16.13 -1.69
CA VAL A 186 2.98 16.76 -0.94
C VAL A 186 3.48 18.10 -0.43
N ALA A 187 2.66 19.13 -0.56
CA ALA A 187 3.00 20.45 -0.06
C ALA A 187 3.05 20.45 1.49
N GLN A 188 4.02 21.19 2.04
CA GLN A 188 4.09 21.41 3.48
C GLN A 188 2.98 22.37 3.91
N HIS A 189 1.85 21.81 4.34
CA HIS A 189 0.76 22.56 4.97
C HIS A 189 0.95 22.56 6.49
N ASP A 190 1.07 23.74 7.09
CA ASP A 190 1.12 23.94 8.55
C ASP A 190 2.08 23.01 9.30
N ASN A 191 3.26 22.74 8.70
CA ASN A 191 4.31 21.84 9.22
C ASN A 191 3.93 20.35 9.37
N ASN A 192 2.80 19.90 8.81
CA ASN A 192 2.30 18.55 9.09
C ASN A 192 2.15 17.63 7.86
N PHE A 193 2.63 18.05 6.68
CA PHE A 193 2.54 17.27 5.42
C PHE A 193 1.18 16.58 5.24
N ALA A 194 0.12 17.39 5.27
CA ALA A 194 -1.24 16.88 5.11
C ALA A 194 -1.46 16.47 3.65
N VAL A 195 -1.66 15.17 3.41
CA VAL A 195 -1.98 14.64 2.08
C VAL A 195 -3.40 15.03 1.69
N ARG A 196 -3.56 15.82 0.62
CA ARG A 196 -4.85 16.31 0.11
C ARG A 196 -5.12 15.80 -1.31
N ALA A 197 -6.37 15.90 -1.74
CA ALA A 197 -6.77 15.53 -3.10
C ALA A 197 -5.97 16.29 -4.18
N ASP A 198 -5.73 17.60 -4.00
CA ASP A 198 -4.97 18.39 -4.97
C ASP A 198 -3.51 17.92 -5.12
N ASP A 199 -2.86 17.50 -4.02
CA ASP A 199 -1.53 16.91 -4.08
C ASP A 199 -1.56 15.62 -4.89
N LEU A 200 -2.52 14.74 -4.61
CA LEU A 200 -2.62 13.42 -5.25
C LEU A 200 -3.08 13.48 -6.71
N ALA A 201 -3.90 14.45 -7.07
CA ALA A 201 -4.28 14.70 -8.46
C ALA A 201 -3.06 15.04 -9.31
N ALA A 202 -2.10 15.80 -8.77
CA ALA A 202 -0.84 16.08 -9.44
C ALA A 202 0.08 14.86 -9.60
N LEU A 203 -0.19 13.77 -8.86
CA LEU A 203 0.58 12.52 -8.91
C LEU A 203 -0.01 11.49 -9.87
N GLN A 204 -1.20 11.71 -10.41
CA GLN A 204 -1.86 10.73 -11.28
C GLN A 204 -1.01 10.38 -12.51
N THR A 205 -1.09 9.12 -12.90
CA THR A 205 -0.49 8.59 -14.13
C THR A 205 -1.51 8.24 -15.19
N CYS A 206 -2.76 8.10 -14.77
CA CYS A 206 -3.85 7.72 -15.63
C CYS A 206 -4.53 8.97 -16.20
N SER A 207 -4.82 8.92 -17.50
CA SER A 207 -5.65 9.95 -18.14
C SER A 207 -7.12 9.61 -17.93
N ASP A 208 -7.95 10.63 -17.69
CA ASP A 208 -9.41 10.52 -17.71
C ASP A 208 -9.96 10.16 -19.11
#